data_AF-A0A4Y2LJY6-F1
#
_entry.id   AF-A0A4Y2LJY6-F1
#
_cell.length_a   1.000
_cell.length_b   1.000
_cell.length_c   1.000
_cell.angle_alpha   90.00
_cell.angle_beta   90.00
_cell.angle_gamma   90.00
#
_symmetry.space_group_name_H-M   'P 1'
#
loop_
_entity.id
_entity.type
_entity.pdbx_description
1 polymer ?
#
loop_
_entity_poly.entity_id
_entity_poly.type
_entity_poly.pdbx_seq_one_letter_code
_entity_poly.pdbx_strand_id
1 'polypeptide(L)'
;MKLANVVFYLADTATLCFNNNEGGFTNWTAFQENLENTFCRIEENRRQVERLLQTRAQLPGESSESYIQDVLSLCKRVNQSMPENEKIAHLMKGINEELYQILLVQDYSTTKDLVERCRQIENLRRRRNSRDFQTSLLLLRDLRKTI
;
A
#
# COMPACT_ATOMS: atom_id res chain seq x y z
N MET A 1 19.70 -33.49 7.52
CA MET A 1 20.10 -33.52 6.11
C MET A 1 19.96 -32.17 5.36
N LYS A 2 19.07 -31.24 5.75
CA LYS A 2 18.92 -29.95 5.03
C LYS A 2 20.16 -29.05 5.09
N LEU A 3 20.79 -28.94 6.27
CA LEU A 3 21.95 -28.07 6.49
C LEU A 3 23.19 -28.51 5.71
N ALA A 4 23.48 -29.81 5.67
CA ALA A 4 24.63 -30.37 4.95
C ALA A 4 24.57 -30.14 3.43
N ASN A 5 23.38 -29.92 2.88
CA ASN A 5 23.17 -29.71 1.45
C ASN A 5 23.10 -28.24 1.06
N VAL A 6 23.04 -27.31 2.03
CA VAL A 6 22.83 -25.88 1.74
C VAL A 6 23.97 -25.27 0.93
N VAL A 7 25.21 -25.69 1.19
CA VAL A 7 26.40 -25.16 0.52
C VAL A 7 26.32 -25.30 -1.01
N PHE A 8 25.61 -26.31 -1.53
CA PHE A 8 25.42 -26.51 -2.97
C PHE A 8 24.47 -25.51 -3.63
N TYR A 9 23.69 -24.77 -2.84
CA TYR A 9 22.71 -23.78 -3.31
C TYR A 9 23.18 -22.34 -3.06
N LEU A 10 24.33 -22.15 -2.41
CA LEU A 10 24.89 -20.83 -2.15
C LEU A 10 25.90 -20.45 -3.23
N ALA A 11 25.93 -19.17 -3.57
CA ALA A 11 26.92 -18.58 -4.47
C ALA A 11 27.57 -17.34 -3.85
N ASP A 12 28.78 -17.05 -4.30
CA ASP A 12 29.52 -15.81 -4.00
C ASP A 12 29.57 -15.48 -2.51
N THR A 13 29.08 -14.28 -2.15
CA THR A 13 29.04 -13.75 -0.78
C THR A 13 28.23 -14.63 0.17
N ALA A 14 27.21 -15.35 -0.31
CA ALA A 14 26.43 -16.24 0.53
C ALA A 14 27.23 -17.48 0.94
N THR A 15 28.06 -18.03 0.04
CA THR A 15 28.95 -19.16 0.33
C THR A 15 30.05 -18.75 1.32
N LEU A 16 30.66 -17.58 1.11
CA LEU A 16 31.64 -17.00 2.03
C LEU A 16 31.05 -16.79 3.43
N CYS A 17 29.85 -16.21 3.52
CA CYS A 17 29.16 -16.00 4.79
C CYS A 17 28.84 -17.32 5.50
N PHE A 18 28.39 -18.34 4.76
CA PHE A 18 28.13 -19.66 5.34
C PHE A 18 29.41 -20.30 5.90
N ASN A 19 30.49 -20.34 5.11
CA ASN A 19 31.76 -20.94 5.53
C ASN A 19 32.36 -20.24 6.76
N ASN A 20 32.25 -18.90 6.84
CA ASN A 20 32.74 -18.13 7.99
C ASN A 20 31.98 -18.41 9.29
N ASN A 21 30.73 -18.90 9.19
CA ASN A 21 29.86 -19.17 10.32
C ASN A 21 29.54 -20.68 10.49
N GLU A 22 30.16 -21.56 9.70
CA GLU A 22 29.79 -22.97 9.56
C GLU A 22 29.86 -23.72 10.91
N GLY A 23 30.87 -23.42 11.73
CA GLY A 23 31.02 -24.00 13.07
C GLY A 23 29.96 -23.57 14.09
N GLY A 24 29.12 -22.58 13.77
CA GLY A 24 28.07 -22.06 14.64
C GLY A 24 26.67 -22.60 14.35
N PHE A 25 26.45 -23.29 13.23
CA PHE A 25 25.12 -23.77 12.83
C PHE A 25 24.82 -25.15 13.43
N THR A 26 24.20 -25.16 14.61
CA THR A 26 23.80 -26.42 15.28
C THR A 26 22.55 -27.06 14.68
N ASN A 27 21.70 -26.28 14.01
CA ASN A 27 20.45 -26.75 13.42
C ASN A 27 19.98 -25.84 12.26
N TRP A 28 18.95 -26.28 11.54
CA TRP A 28 18.39 -25.56 10.39
C TRP A 28 17.85 -24.17 10.74
N THR A 29 17.19 -24.04 11.90
CA THR A 29 16.62 -22.77 12.37
C THR A 29 17.71 -21.72 12.61
N ALA A 30 18.81 -22.10 13.26
CA ALA A 30 19.95 -21.21 13.51
C ALA A 30 20.59 -20.71 12.19
N PHE A 31 20.64 -21.56 11.16
CA PHE A 31 21.08 -21.14 9.83
C PHE A 31 20.08 -20.16 9.18
N GLN A 32 18.77 -20.43 9.26
CA GLN A 32 17.74 -19.53 8.72
C GLN A 32 17.80 -18.15 9.39
N GLU A 33 17.88 -18.09 10.72
CA GLU A 33 17.98 -16.84 11.47
C GLU A 33 19.26 -16.07 11.12
N ASN A 34 20.40 -16.76 10.97
CA ASN A 34 21.64 -16.09 10.56
C ASN A 34 21.57 -15.57 9.12
N LEU A 35 21.00 -16.34 8.19
CA LEU A 35 20.80 -15.91 6.81
C LEU A 35 19.86 -14.70 6.76
N GLU A 36 18.76 -14.74 7.50
CA GLU A 36 17.83 -13.63 7.66
C GLU A 36 18.54 -12.41 8.24
N ASN A 37 19.26 -12.52 9.35
CA ASN A 37 19.94 -11.36 9.94
C ASN A 37 21.05 -10.78 9.05
N THR A 38 21.75 -11.62 8.29
CA THR A 38 22.87 -11.18 7.45
C THR A 38 22.39 -10.55 6.14
N PHE A 39 21.42 -11.18 5.47
CA PHE A 39 21.00 -10.80 4.12
C PHE A 39 19.66 -10.07 4.10
N CYS A 40 18.75 -10.42 5.01
CA CYS A 40 17.54 -9.65 5.19
C CYS A 40 17.84 -8.52 6.18
N ARG A 41 17.89 -7.29 5.67
CA ARG A 41 17.89 -6.07 6.51
C ARG A 41 16.51 -5.88 7.14
N ILE A 42 16.01 -6.87 7.88
CA ILE A 42 14.62 -6.98 8.33
C ILE A 42 14.22 -5.73 9.10
N GLU A 43 15.07 -5.28 10.03
CA GLU A 43 14.80 -4.07 10.80
C GLU A 43 14.82 -2.80 9.96
N GLU A 44 15.77 -2.65 9.03
CA GLU A 44 15.85 -1.47 8.16
C GLU A 44 14.66 -1.43 7.20
N ASN A 45 14.30 -2.58 6.62
CA ASN A 45 13.15 -2.75 5.75
C ASN A 45 11.85 -2.45 6.52
N ARG A 46 11.70 -2.96 7.74
CA ARG A 46 10.54 -2.67 8.59
C ARG A 46 10.43 -1.18 8.87
N ARG A 47 11.53 -0.54 9.32
CA ARG A 47 11.58 0.91 9.56
C ARG A 47 11.28 1.72 8.29
N GLN A 48 11.73 1.25 7.13
CA GLN A 48 11.45 1.91 5.86
C GLN A 48 9.95 1.82 5.51
N VAL A 49 9.32 0.66 5.67
CA VAL A 49 7.88 0.49 5.43
C VAL A 49 7.07 1.33 6.42
N GLU A 50 7.47 1.37 7.68
CA GLU A 50 6.84 2.23 8.69
C GLU A 50 6.93 3.71 8.30
N ARG A 51 8.11 4.18 7.87
CA ARG A 51 8.28 5.55 7.36
C ARG A 51 7.40 5.81 6.15
N LEU A 52 7.37 4.90 5.19
CA LEU A 52 6.52 5.02 4.00
C LEU A 52 5.06 5.17 4.39
N LEU A 53 4.54 4.28 5.26
CA LEU A 53 3.17 4.35 5.77
C LEU A 53 2.89 5.67 6.49
N GLN A 54 3.84 6.18 7.27
CA GLN A 54 3.71 7.46 7.97
C GLN A 54 3.68 8.65 7.03
N THR A 55 4.44 8.63 5.94
CA THR A 55 4.53 9.75 4.98
C THR A 55 3.57 9.62 3.80
N ARG A 56 2.82 8.52 3.70
CA ARG A 56 1.98 8.25 2.55
C ARG A 56 0.81 9.24 2.48
N ALA A 57 0.72 9.95 1.37
CA ALA A 57 -0.40 10.81 1.00
C ALA A 57 -0.76 10.57 -0.46
N GLN A 58 -2.04 10.72 -0.81
CA GLN A 58 -2.56 10.57 -2.17
C GLN A 58 -1.90 11.60 -3.09
N LEU A 59 -1.27 11.14 -4.16
CA LEU A 59 -0.55 12.00 -5.09
C LEU A 59 -1.52 12.78 -6.00
N PRO A 60 -1.11 13.95 -6.53
CA PRO A 60 -1.87 14.64 -7.57
C PRO A 60 -2.10 13.72 -8.78
N GLY A 61 -3.36 13.52 -9.17
CA GLY A 61 -3.74 12.62 -10.27
C GLY A 61 -3.81 11.13 -9.91
N GLU A 62 -3.41 10.74 -8.70
CA GLU A 62 -3.61 9.38 -8.22
C GLU A 62 -5.09 9.13 -7.89
N SER A 63 -5.61 7.97 -8.30
CA SER A 63 -6.96 7.57 -7.94
C SER A 63 -7.05 7.21 -6.45
N SER A 64 -8.20 7.50 -5.84
CA SER A 64 -8.47 7.15 -4.44
C SER A 64 -8.36 5.64 -4.20
N GLU A 65 -8.79 4.80 -5.15
CA GLU A 65 -8.63 3.33 -5.07
C GLU A 65 -7.14 2.93 -5.03
N SER A 66 -6.28 3.49 -5.89
CA SER A 66 -4.84 3.20 -5.88
C SER A 66 -4.20 3.53 -4.54
N TYR A 67 -4.49 4.73 -4.03
CA TYR A 67 -4.02 5.19 -2.73
C TYR A 67 -4.47 4.26 -1.58
N ILE A 68 -5.76 3.91 -1.54
CA ILE A 68 -6.33 3.06 -0.49
C ILE A 68 -5.66 1.67 -0.49
N GLN A 69 -5.53 1.03 -1.66
CA GLN A 69 -4.91 -0.29 -1.75
C GLN A 69 -3.45 -0.28 -1.30
N ASP A 70 -2.71 0.76 -1.68
CA ASP A 70 -1.31 0.91 -1.30
C ASP A 70 -1.16 1.09 0.22
N VAL A 71 -1.95 1.97 0.84
CA VAL A 71 -1.97 2.15 2.31
C VAL A 71 -2.33 0.84 3.03
N LEU A 72 -3.37 0.13 2.60
CA LEU A 72 -3.75 -1.14 3.21
C LEU A 72 -2.65 -2.21 3.08
N SER A 73 -1.92 -2.21 1.96
CA SER A 73 -0.77 -3.09 1.75
C SER A 73 0.38 -2.76 2.71
N LEU A 74 0.65 -1.46 2.92
CA LEU A 74 1.67 -0.97 3.85
C LEU A 74 1.28 -1.30 5.29
N CYS A 75 0.02 -1.08 5.68
CA CYS A 75 -0.51 -1.47 6.99
C CYS A 75 -0.25 -2.96 7.26
N LYS A 76 -0.59 -3.84 6.32
CA LYS A 76 -0.38 -5.29 6.44
C LYS A 76 1.10 -5.67 6.58
N ARG A 77 2.00 -4.94 5.91
CA ARG A 77 3.47 -5.17 5.98
C ARG A 77 4.09 -4.67 7.28
N VAL A 78 3.57 -3.59 7.86
CA VAL A 78 4.01 -3.08 9.17
C VAL A 78 3.48 -3.97 10.29
N ASN A 79 2.18 -4.26 10.27
CA ASN A 79 1.51 -5.08 11.27
C ASN A 79 0.33 -5.83 10.62
N GLN A 80 0.48 -7.15 10.49
CA GLN A 80 -0.55 -8.02 9.90
C GLN A 80 -1.88 -7.96 10.66
N SER A 81 -1.84 -7.67 11.96
CA SER A 81 -2.98 -7.55 12.86
C SER A 81 -3.25 -6.10 13.26
N MET A 82 -2.89 -5.13 12.40
CA MET A 82 -3.18 -3.72 12.64
C MET A 82 -4.69 -3.52 12.85
N PRO A 83 -5.11 -2.83 13.92
CA PRO A 83 -6.52 -2.62 14.22
C PRO A 83 -7.16 -1.67 13.20
N GLU A 84 -8.47 -1.82 12.98
CA GLU A 84 -9.20 -1.09 11.93
C GLU A 84 -9.14 0.43 12.12
N ASN A 85 -9.23 0.93 13.36
CA ASN A 85 -9.13 2.36 13.66
C ASN A 85 -7.78 2.96 13.24
N GLU A 86 -6.68 2.21 13.41
CA GLU A 86 -5.35 2.66 12.99
C GLU A 86 -5.22 2.69 11.46
N LYS A 87 -5.75 1.68 10.77
CA LYS A 87 -5.80 1.69 9.30
C LYS A 87 -6.63 2.86 8.78
N ILE A 88 -7.78 3.12 9.38
CA ILE A 88 -8.66 4.24 9.02
C ILE A 88 -7.95 5.58 9.25
N ALA A 89 -7.22 5.73 10.36
CA ALA A 89 -6.42 6.92 10.61
C ALA A 89 -5.35 7.13 9.53
N HIS A 90 -4.65 6.08 9.11
CA HIS A 90 -3.69 6.16 8.00
C HIS A 90 -4.35 6.56 6.68
N LEU A 91 -5.51 5.98 6.35
CA LEU A 91 -6.26 6.33 5.15
C LEU A 91 -6.68 7.80 5.17
N MET A 92 -7.33 8.24 6.25
CA MET A 92 -7.84 9.61 6.41
C MET A 92 -6.73 10.66 6.42
N LYS A 93 -5.56 10.35 6.99
CA LYS A 93 -4.42 11.27 7.09
C LYS A 93 -3.92 11.77 5.74
N GLY A 94 -3.87 10.88 4.74
CA GLY A 94 -3.22 11.17 3.46
C GLY A 94 -4.18 11.29 2.29
N ILE A 95 -5.48 11.08 2.48
CA ILE A 95 -6.45 11.15 1.37
C ILE A 95 -6.58 12.59 0.86
N ASN A 96 -6.96 12.76 -0.41
CA ASN A 96 -7.08 14.11 -0.97
C ASN A 96 -8.09 14.96 -0.18
N GLU A 97 -7.83 16.27 -0.11
CA GLU A 97 -8.60 17.19 0.73
C GLU A 97 -10.10 17.19 0.37
N GLU A 98 -10.45 17.16 -0.91
CA GLU A 98 -11.84 17.19 -1.34
C GLU A 98 -12.62 15.94 -0.87
N LEU A 99 -11.98 14.77 -0.90
CA LEU A 99 -12.57 13.52 -0.43
C LEU A 99 -12.57 13.46 1.10
N TYR A 100 -11.51 13.95 1.75
CA TYR A 100 -11.42 14.07 3.20
C TYR A 100 -12.61 14.83 3.80
N GLN A 101 -12.91 16.01 3.25
CA GLN A 101 -14.02 16.86 3.70
C GLN A 101 -15.38 16.15 3.61
N ILE A 102 -15.58 15.29 2.60
CA ILE A 102 -16.82 14.52 2.43
C ILE A 102 -16.88 13.34 3.42
N LEU A 103 -15.74 12.68 3.66
CA LEU A 103 -15.64 11.53 4.55
C LEU A 103 -15.77 11.92 6.04
N LEU A 104 -15.37 13.14 6.41
CA LEU A 104 -15.46 13.65 7.79
C LEU A 104 -16.87 13.66 8.39
N VAL A 105 -17.92 13.62 7.55
CA VAL A 105 -19.31 13.73 8.00
C VAL A 105 -19.82 12.44 8.66
N GLN A 106 -19.11 11.32 8.50
CA GLN A 106 -19.54 10.02 8.97
C GLN A 106 -18.39 9.28 9.67
N ASP A 107 -18.71 8.59 10.77
CA ASP A 107 -17.77 7.68 11.42
C ASP A 107 -17.70 6.32 10.70
N TYR A 108 -16.49 5.76 10.62
CA TYR A 108 -16.23 4.45 10.04
C TYR A 108 -15.64 3.51 11.08
N SER A 109 -16.28 2.37 11.27
CA SER A 109 -15.79 1.31 12.18
C SER A 109 -14.86 0.33 11.48
N THR A 110 -14.95 0.23 10.15
CA THR A 110 -14.12 -0.67 9.34
C THR A 110 -13.58 0.04 8.10
N THR A 111 -12.41 -0.40 7.65
CA THR A 111 -11.81 0.03 6.38
C THR A 111 -12.74 -0.25 5.20
N LYS A 112 -13.48 -1.36 5.24
CA LYS A 112 -14.45 -1.74 4.20
C LYS A 112 -15.53 -0.67 4.03
N ASP A 113 -16.08 -0.15 5.12
CA ASP A 113 -17.13 0.88 5.08
C ASP A 113 -16.60 2.18 4.47
N LEU A 114 -15.39 2.58 4.84
CA LEU A 114 -14.71 3.75 4.29
C LEU A 114 -14.42 3.58 2.79
N VAL A 115 -13.90 2.41 2.36
CA VAL A 115 -13.63 2.11 0.95
C VAL A 115 -14.92 2.15 0.13
N GLU A 116 -15.99 1.55 0.63
CA GLU A 116 -17.29 1.56 -0.06
C GLU A 116 -17.82 2.98 -0.21
N ARG A 117 -17.68 3.80 0.84
CA ARG A 117 -18.06 5.21 0.76
C ARG A 117 -17.24 5.98 -0.26
N CYS A 118 -15.93 5.77 -0.31
CA CYS A 118 -15.06 6.38 -1.33
C CYS A 118 -15.53 6.01 -2.74
N ARG A 119 -15.81 4.72 -2.98
CA ARG A 119 -16.31 4.24 -4.29
C ARG A 119 -17.63 4.89 -4.67
N GLN A 120 -18.56 5.05 -3.73
CA GLN A 120 -19.83 5.74 -3.98
C GLN A 120 -19.61 7.20 -4.41
N ILE A 121 -18.73 7.93 -3.72
CA ILE A 121 -18.40 9.33 -4.05
C ILE A 121 -17.80 9.41 -5.46
N GLU A 122 -16.84 8.55 -5.79
CA GLU A 122 -16.23 8.52 -7.12
C GLU A 122 -17.23 8.14 -8.22
N ASN A 123 -18.16 7.24 -7.94
CA ASN A 123 -19.25 6.89 -8.86
C ASN A 123 -20.18 8.10 -9.12
N LEU A 124 -20.49 8.88 -8.08
CA LEU A 124 -21.30 10.10 -8.21
C LEU A 124 -20.56 11.17 -9.02
N ARG A 125 -19.26 11.39 -8.77
CA ARG A 125 -18.42 12.31 -9.55
C ARG A 125 -18.37 11.91 -11.03
N ARG A 126 -18.16 10.63 -11.33
CA ARG A 126 -18.18 10.11 -12.71
C ARG A 126 -19.52 10.37 -13.41
N ARG A 127 -20.65 10.17 -12.72
CA ARG A 127 -21.98 10.46 -13.27
C ARG A 127 -22.18 11.95 -13.55
N ARG A 128 -21.70 12.83 -12.67
CA ARG A 128 -21.78 14.29 -12.87
C ARG A 128 -20.98 14.71 -14.10
N ASN A 129 -19.71 14.30 -14.18
CA ASN A 129 -18.83 14.65 -15.30
C ASN A 129 -19.39 14.16 -16.65
N SER A 130 -20.03 12.99 -16.68
CA SER A 130 -20.69 12.47 -17.89
C SER A 130 -21.87 13.36 -18.33
N ARG A 131 -22.68 13.85 -17.39
CA ARG A 131 -23.79 14.78 -17.68
C ARG A 131 -23.26 16.14 -18.17
N ASP A 132 -22.26 16.70 -17.49
CA ASP A 132 -21.68 17.99 -17.85
C ASP A 132 -21.07 17.97 -19.27
N PHE A 133 -20.43 16.85 -19.64
CA PHE A 133 -19.91 16.63 -20.98
C PHE A 133 -21.02 16.55 -22.03
N GLN A 134 -22.11 15.83 -21.75
CA GLN A 134 -23.28 15.75 -22.65
C GLN A 134 -23.94 17.12 -22.86
N THR A 135 -24.13 17.90 -21.78
CA THR A 135 -24.67 19.26 -21.87
C THR A 135 -23.78 20.17 -22.70
N SER A 136 -22.46 20.11 -22.50
CA SER A 136 -21.50 20.91 -23.26
C SER A 136 -21.54 20.58 -24.76
N LEU A 137 -21.65 19.31 -25.13
CA LEU A 137 -21.78 18.89 -26.52
C LEU A 137 -23.09 19.35 -27.18
N LEU A 138 -24.21 19.33 -26.43
CA LEU A 138 -25.50 19.82 -26.93
C LEU A 138 -25.44 21.32 -27.21
N LEU A 139 -24.90 22.12 -26.29
CA LEU A 139 -24.72 23.56 -26.46
C LEU A 139 -23.84 23.90 -27.68
N LEU A 140 -22.72 23.18 -27.86
CA LEU A 140 -21.86 23.36 -29.03
C LEU A 140 -22.55 22.97 -30.34
N ARG A 141 -23.40 21.93 -30.33
CA ARG A 141 -24.20 21.53 -31.49
C ARG A 141 -25.23 22.59 -31.87
N ASP A 142 -25.87 23.21 -30.89
CA ASP A 142 -26.89 24.24 -31.13
C ASP A 142 -26.28 25.57 -31.59
N LEU A 143 -25.11 25.94 -31.05
CA LEU A 143 -24.32 27.07 -31.56
C LEU A 143 -23.93 26.89 -33.04
N ARG A 144 -23.49 25.68 -33.44
CA ARG A 144 -23.13 25.38 -34.83
C ARG A 144 -24.31 25.46 -35.82
N LYS A 145 -25.56 25.31 -35.35
CA LYS A 145 -26.76 25.41 -36.21
C LYS A 145 -27.26 26.84 -36.41
N THR A 146 -26.73 27.80 -35.65
CA THR A 146 -27.19 29.20 -35.64
C THR A 146 -26.27 30.10 -36.48
N ILE A 147 -25.18 29.55 -37.02
CA ILE A 147 -24.22 30.19 -37.94
C ILE A 147 -24.35 29.50 -39.29
#